data_AF-A0A3N5MC05-F1
#
_entry.id   AF-A0A3N5MC05-F1
#
_cell.length_a   1.000
_cell.length_b   1.000
_cell.length_c   1.000
_cell.angle_alpha   90.00
_cell.angle_beta   90.00
_cell.angle_gamma   90.00
#
_symmetry.space_group_name_H-M   'P 1'
#
loop_
_entity.id
_entity.type
_entity.pdbx_description
1 polymer ?
#
loop_
_entity_poly.entity_id
_entity_poly.type
_entity_poly.pdbx_seq_one_letter_code
_entity_poly.pdbx_strand_id
1 'polypeptide(L)'
;MFWHLLFAHFVADYPLQPNWMVRNKDKISVLLLHTLIHFIVTVLFVGRAALVIWPYLLALTAAHFIIDVCKLTLGRYRPKWVIIPYVIDQVLHYISIWLVVVWIDASAGLLDLPFEPVWLIYATAYLVATYVWFISERILAYDEPDYREQVINLLWPRMLVRAGILTLFLFGWRLVAGISPSLAVTLRLRDQCYQYSPRAMLTDAGVGLVMLVFVQVAALTIR
;
A
#
# COMPACT_ATOMS: atom_id res chain seq x y z
N MET A 1 -4.49 4.80 -16.47
CA MET A 1 -3.52 3.70 -16.25
C MET A 1 -2.90 3.70 -14.85
N PHE A 2 -2.26 4.79 -14.40
CA PHE A 2 -1.52 4.84 -13.13
C PHE A 2 -2.22 4.21 -11.91
N TRP A 3 -3.46 4.61 -11.62
CA TRP A 3 -4.22 4.09 -10.48
C TRP A 3 -4.48 2.56 -10.53
N HIS A 4 -4.56 1.98 -11.73
CA HIS A 4 -4.72 0.53 -11.90
C HIS A 4 -3.44 -0.21 -11.53
N LEU A 5 -2.30 0.27 -12.02
CA LEU A 5 -0.99 -0.34 -11.74
C LEU A 5 -0.57 -0.14 -10.29
N LEU A 6 -0.80 1.04 -9.72
CA LEU A 6 -0.50 1.32 -8.31
C LEU A 6 -1.34 0.43 -7.37
N PHE A 7 -2.65 0.33 -7.63
CA PHE A 7 -3.52 -0.52 -6.83
C PHE A 7 -3.12 -2.01 -6.95
N ALA A 8 -2.87 -2.48 -8.17
CA ALA A 8 -2.39 -3.84 -8.41
C ALA A 8 -1.09 -4.17 -7.67
N HIS A 9 -0.12 -3.24 -7.70
CA HIS A 9 1.13 -3.37 -6.97
C HIS A 9 0.88 -3.51 -5.46
N PHE A 10 0.07 -2.63 -4.86
CA PHE A 10 -0.22 -2.73 -3.43
C PHE A 10 -0.96 -4.02 -3.07
N VAL A 11 -1.91 -4.48 -3.88
CA VAL A 11 -2.62 -5.74 -3.64
C VAL A 11 -1.65 -6.92 -3.65
N ALA A 12 -0.71 -6.94 -4.60
CA ALA A 12 0.27 -8.01 -4.75
C ALA A 12 1.34 -7.99 -3.62
N ASP A 13 1.92 -6.84 -3.30
CA ASP A 13 3.01 -6.71 -2.32
C ASP A 13 2.57 -6.85 -0.86
N TYR A 14 1.29 -6.60 -0.55
CA TYR A 14 0.82 -6.54 0.83
C TYR A 14 -0.19 -7.67 1.17
N PRO A 15 -1.48 -7.62 0.75
CA PRO A 15 -2.40 -8.74 0.99
C PRO A 15 -1.94 -10.09 0.44
N LEU A 16 -1.35 -10.12 -0.76
CA LEU A 16 -1.00 -11.37 -1.44
C LEU A 16 0.45 -11.81 -1.24
N GLN A 17 1.22 -11.11 -0.39
CA GLN A 17 2.55 -11.51 0.05
C GLN A 17 2.52 -11.99 1.52
N PRO A 18 2.00 -13.20 1.80
CA PRO A 18 1.85 -13.69 3.17
C PRO A 18 3.19 -13.88 3.90
N ASN A 19 3.15 -13.93 5.24
CA ASN A 19 4.35 -14.03 6.08
C ASN A 19 5.27 -15.22 5.75
N TRP A 20 4.75 -16.32 5.18
CA TRP A 20 5.59 -17.45 4.77
C TRP A 20 6.46 -17.08 3.55
N MET A 21 5.91 -16.29 2.61
CA MET A 21 6.63 -15.82 1.42
C MET A 21 7.74 -14.87 1.84
N VAL A 22 7.43 -13.92 2.72
CA VAL A 22 8.42 -12.99 3.30
C VAL A 22 9.56 -13.75 4.00
N ARG A 23 9.25 -14.79 4.77
CA ARG A 23 10.26 -15.61 5.48
C ARG A 23 11.13 -16.49 4.58
N ASN A 24 10.69 -16.76 3.35
CA ASN A 24 11.40 -17.61 2.39
C ASN A 24 11.86 -16.81 1.15
N LYS A 25 11.86 -15.48 1.21
CA LYS A 25 12.12 -14.60 0.07
C LYS A 25 13.56 -14.68 -0.44
N ASP A 26 14.44 -15.32 0.32
CA ASP A 26 15.81 -15.67 -0.07
C ASP A 26 15.88 -16.77 -1.14
N LYS A 27 14.81 -17.58 -1.27
CA LYS A 27 14.67 -18.60 -2.31
C LYS A 27 14.17 -17.97 -3.60
N ILE A 28 14.93 -18.16 -4.68
CA ILE A 28 14.58 -17.63 -6.00
C ILE A 28 13.20 -18.07 -6.49
N SER A 29 12.77 -19.30 -6.18
CA SER A 29 11.44 -19.81 -6.55
C SER A 29 10.30 -19.05 -5.89
N VAL A 30 10.49 -18.62 -4.64
CA VAL A 30 9.51 -17.83 -3.88
C VAL A 30 9.46 -16.40 -4.42
N LEU A 31 10.61 -15.85 -4.80
CA LEU A 31 10.66 -14.53 -5.43
C LEU A 31 10.02 -14.53 -6.82
N LEU A 32 10.26 -15.57 -7.63
CA LEU A 32 9.60 -15.73 -8.93
C LEU A 32 8.08 -15.90 -8.77
N LEU A 33 7.63 -16.65 -7.76
CA LEU A 33 6.21 -16.76 -7.45
C LEU A 33 5.61 -15.40 -7.06
N HIS A 34 6.31 -14.62 -6.23
CA HIS A 34 5.90 -13.26 -5.88
C HIS A 34 5.72 -12.38 -7.12
N THR A 35 6.75 -12.34 -7.97
CA THR A 35 6.73 -11.59 -9.24
C THR A 35 5.62 -12.08 -10.18
N LEU A 36 5.34 -13.38 -10.22
CA LEU A 36 4.24 -13.94 -11.00
C LEU A 36 2.88 -13.46 -10.49
N ILE A 37 2.70 -13.39 -9.16
CA ILE A 37 1.49 -12.79 -8.55
C ILE A 37 1.34 -11.34 -8.99
N HIS A 38 2.42 -10.54 -8.98
CA HIS A 38 2.38 -9.17 -9.50
C HIS A 38 1.89 -9.12 -10.94
N PHE A 39 2.48 -9.92 -11.83
CA PHE A 39 2.07 -9.95 -13.23
C PHE A 39 0.59 -10.31 -13.40
N ILE A 40 0.13 -11.37 -12.74
CA ILE A 40 -1.27 -11.83 -12.81
C ILE A 40 -2.21 -10.75 -12.30
N VAL A 41 -1.94 -10.18 -11.13
CA VAL A 41 -2.77 -9.14 -10.52
C VAL A 41 -2.82 -7.90 -11.41
N THR A 42 -1.68 -7.47 -11.96
CA THR A 42 -1.63 -6.35 -12.91
C THR A 42 -2.47 -6.62 -14.16
N VAL A 43 -2.34 -7.79 -14.77
CA VAL A 43 -3.14 -8.20 -15.94
C VAL A 43 -4.64 -8.18 -15.62
N LEU A 44 -5.03 -8.70 -14.45
CA LEU A 44 -6.44 -8.71 -14.02
C LEU A 44 -6.99 -7.29 -13.86
N PHE A 45 -6.22 -6.38 -13.23
CA PHE A 45 -6.69 -5.02 -13.01
C PHE A 45 -6.73 -4.17 -14.27
N VAL A 46 -5.82 -4.35 -15.23
CA VAL A 46 -5.91 -3.62 -16.51
C VAL A 46 -6.87 -4.26 -17.52
N GLY A 47 -7.32 -5.50 -17.27
CA GLY A 47 -8.33 -6.18 -18.07
C GLY A 47 -7.93 -6.39 -19.53
N ARG A 48 -8.85 -6.11 -20.47
CA ARG A 48 -8.63 -6.32 -21.92
C ARG A 48 -7.46 -5.51 -22.48
N ALA A 49 -7.14 -4.36 -21.87
CA ALA A 49 -5.98 -3.56 -22.27
C ALA A 49 -4.67 -4.37 -22.24
N ALA A 50 -4.56 -5.39 -21.36
CA ALA A 50 -3.41 -6.27 -21.28
C ALA A 50 -3.02 -6.90 -22.63
N LEU A 51 -3.99 -7.20 -23.50
CA LEU A 51 -3.71 -7.78 -24.82
C LEU A 51 -2.91 -6.83 -25.73
N VAL A 52 -3.01 -5.52 -25.50
CA VAL A 52 -2.29 -4.48 -26.23
C VAL A 52 -0.98 -4.14 -25.52
N ILE A 53 -0.99 -4.03 -24.19
CA ILE A 53 0.14 -3.52 -23.42
C ILE A 53 1.00 -4.60 -22.74
N TRP A 54 0.82 -5.89 -23.07
CA TRP A 54 1.55 -6.99 -22.43
C TRP A 54 3.09 -6.81 -22.41
N PRO A 55 3.78 -6.23 -23.42
CA PRO A 55 5.23 -6.06 -23.35
C PRO A 55 5.64 -5.10 -22.23
N TYR A 56 4.84 -4.03 -22.01
CA TYR A 56 5.05 -3.05 -20.95
C TYR A 56 4.80 -3.67 -19.57
N LEU A 57 3.78 -4.53 -19.45
CA LEU A 57 3.50 -5.25 -18.20
C LEU A 57 4.63 -6.23 -17.84
N LEU A 58 5.20 -6.92 -18.84
CA LEU A 58 6.39 -7.75 -18.63
C LEU A 58 7.60 -6.92 -18.23
N ALA A 59 7.83 -5.76 -18.86
CA ALA A 59 8.91 -4.85 -18.48
C ALA A 59 8.75 -4.34 -17.04
N LEU A 60 7.54 -3.96 -16.62
CA LEU A 60 7.24 -3.57 -15.25
C LEU A 60 7.48 -4.73 -14.27
N THR A 61 7.04 -5.93 -14.63
CA THR A 61 7.22 -7.14 -13.81
C THR A 61 8.71 -7.48 -13.65
N ALA A 62 9.50 -7.35 -14.72
CA ALA A 62 10.94 -7.55 -14.68
C ALA A 62 11.62 -6.49 -13.80
N ALA A 63 11.22 -5.21 -13.92
CA ALA A 63 11.72 -4.14 -13.05
C ALA A 63 11.40 -4.43 -11.57
N HIS A 64 10.17 -4.85 -11.26
CA HIS A 64 9.75 -5.26 -9.90
C HIS A 64 10.65 -6.36 -9.34
N PHE A 65 10.87 -7.44 -10.10
CA PHE A 65 11.77 -8.52 -9.72
C PHE A 65 13.20 -8.04 -9.45
N ILE A 66 13.75 -7.19 -10.33
CA ILE A 66 15.11 -6.66 -10.17
C ILE A 66 15.22 -5.81 -8.89
N ILE A 67 14.23 -4.94 -8.63
CA ILE A 67 14.20 -4.10 -7.42
C ILE A 67 14.19 -4.99 -6.16
N ASP A 68 13.34 -6.02 -6.13
CA ASP A 68 13.26 -6.96 -5.01
C ASP A 68 14.58 -7.74 -4.80
N VAL A 69 15.22 -8.22 -5.88
CA VAL A 69 16.54 -8.88 -5.81
C VAL A 69 17.59 -7.93 -5.23
N CYS A 70 17.61 -6.67 -5.70
CA CYS A 70 18.54 -5.65 -5.21
C CYS A 70 18.35 -5.37 -3.72
N LYS A 71 17.10 -5.23 -3.26
CA LYS A 71 16.77 -5.06 -1.84
C LYS A 71 17.22 -6.25 -0.99
N LEU A 72 16.94 -7.47 -1.42
CA LEU A 72 17.36 -8.69 -0.73
C LEU A 72 18.88 -8.78 -0.63
N THR A 73 19.56 -8.48 -1.74
CA THR A 73 21.03 -8.47 -1.82
C THR A 73 21.61 -7.43 -0.87
N LEU A 74 21.08 -6.21 -0.85
CA LEU A 74 21.48 -5.17 0.09
C LEU A 74 21.25 -5.59 1.54
N GLY A 75 20.13 -6.24 1.85
CA GLY A 75 19.82 -6.76 3.18
C GLY A 75 20.83 -7.82 3.65
N ARG A 76 21.35 -8.66 2.74
CA ARG A 76 22.43 -9.62 3.06
C ARG A 76 23.75 -8.92 3.38
N TYR A 77 24.11 -7.87 2.62
CA TYR A 77 25.34 -7.12 2.86
C TYR A 77 25.26 -6.16 4.05
N ARG A 78 24.08 -5.64 4.36
CA ARG A 78 23.83 -4.64 5.40
C ARG A 78 22.61 -5.02 6.26
N PRO A 79 22.68 -6.11 7.06
CA PRO A 79 21.51 -6.64 7.79
C PRO A 79 20.93 -5.70 8.85
N LYS A 80 21.71 -4.73 9.33
CA LYS A 80 21.23 -3.68 10.26
C LYS A 80 20.43 -2.58 9.56
N TRP A 81 20.50 -2.49 8.22
CA TRP A 81 19.78 -1.48 7.45
C TRP A 81 18.40 -2.03 7.10
N VAL A 82 17.39 -1.68 7.90
CA VAL A 82 16.02 -2.18 7.69
C VAL A 82 15.13 -1.09 7.10
N ILE A 83 15.10 0.08 7.74
CA ILE A 83 14.21 1.19 7.35
C ILE A 83 14.60 1.79 6.00
N ILE A 84 15.88 2.14 5.81
CA ILE A 84 16.34 2.82 4.59
C ILE A 84 16.11 1.97 3.34
N PRO A 85 16.51 0.68 3.28
CA PRO A 85 16.23 -0.15 2.11
C PRO A 85 14.75 -0.33 1.82
N TYR A 86 13.89 -0.36 2.86
CA TYR A 86 12.43 -0.39 2.66
C TYR A 86 11.91 0.87 1.99
N VAL A 87 12.34 2.06 2.42
CA VAL A 87 11.90 3.32 1.80
C VAL A 87 12.37 3.43 0.36
N ILE A 88 13.66 3.13 0.10
CA ILE A 88 14.22 3.15 -1.26
C ILE A 88 13.48 2.18 -2.17
N ASP A 89 13.21 0.97 -1.67
CA ASP A 89 12.44 -0.04 -2.39
C ASP A 89 11.06 0.46 -2.82
N GLN A 90 10.27 1.06 -1.93
CA GLN A 90 8.95 1.59 -2.29
C GLN A 90 9.05 2.72 -3.31
N VAL A 91 10.04 3.62 -3.17
CA VAL A 91 10.28 4.71 -4.13
C VAL A 91 10.63 4.17 -5.52
N LEU A 92 11.51 3.17 -5.62
CA LEU A 92 11.88 2.56 -6.90
C LEU A 92 10.69 1.90 -7.58
N HIS A 93 9.83 1.21 -6.83
CA HIS A 93 8.60 0.64 -7.37
C HIS A 93 7.66 1.72 -7.92
N TYR A 94 7.43 2.80 -7.18
CA TYR A 94 6.56 3.89 -7.66
C TYR A 94 7.13 4.60 -8.89
N ILE A 95 8.45 4.81 -8.95
CA ILE A 95 9.12 5.35 -10.12
C ILE A 95 8.95 4.41 -11.32
N SER A 96 9.12 3.10 -11.14
CA SER A 96 8.96 2.13 -12.23
C SER A 96 7.53 2.12 -12.78
N ILE A 97 6.52 2.22 -11.91
CA ILE A 97 5.10 2.33 -12.29
C ILE A 97 4.87 3.62 -13.06
N TRP A 98 5.38 4.75 -12.57
CA TRP A 98 5.23 6.03 -13.26
C TRP A 98 5.89 6.02 -14.65
N LEU A 99 7.11 5.51 -14.76
CA LEU A 99 7.84 5.41 -16.03
C LEU A 99 7.10 4.52 -17.04
N VAL A 100 6.58 3.36 -16.61
CA VAL A 100 5.85 2.49 -17.55
C VAL A 100 4.52 3.10 -17.98
N VAL A 101 3.84 3.86 -17.11
CA VAL A 101 2.63 4.60 -17.48
C VAL A 101 2.94 5.62 -18.56
N VAL A 102 3.97 6.44 -18.36
CA VAL A 102 4.41 7.43 -19.37
C VAL A 102 4.75 6.75 -20.69
N TRP A 103 5.41 5.58 -20.64
CA TRP A 103 5.75 4.83 -21.84
C TRP A 103 4.51 4.27 -22.56
N ILE A 104 3.55 3.71 -21.82
CA ILE A 104 2.28 3.22 -22.36
C ILE A 104 1.49 4.37 -22.99
N ASP A 105 1.33 5.49 -22.29
CA ASP A 105 0.54 6.64 -22.76
C ASP A 105 1.14 7.23 -24.05
N ALA A 106 2.46 7.20 -24.20
CA ALA A 106 3.16 7.64 -25.40
C ALA A 106 3.01 6.70 -26.62
N SER A 107 2.55 5.46 -26.43
CA SER A 107 2.67 4.41 -27.47
C SER A 107 1.41 3.58 -27.73
N ALA A 108 0.52 3.39 -26.75
CA ALA A 108 -0.59 2.45 -26.81
C ALA A 108 -1.94 3.09 -27.19
N GLY A 109 -1.99 4.40 -27.43
CA GLY A 109 -3.21 5.13 -27.75
C GLY A 109 -4.24 5.09 -26.60
N LEU A 110 -5.52 5.29 -26.92
CA LEU A 110 -6.59 5.21 -25.94
C LEU A 110 -6.88 3.75 -25.58
N LEU A 111 -6.84 3.44 -24.28
CA LEU A 111 -7.10 2.10 -23.76
C LEU A 111 -8.41 2.07 -22.99
N ASP A 112 -9.19 1.02 -23.21
CA ASP A 112 -10.38 0.71 -22.43
C ASP A 112 -9.96 -0.02 -21.14
N LEU A 113 -10.24 0.58 -19.99
CA LEU A 113 -9.87 0.07 -18.68
C LEU A 113 -11.12 -0.32 -17.87
N PRO A 114 -11.08 -1.43 -17.12
CA PRO A 114 -12.29 -2.01 -16.52
C PRO A 114 -12.84 -1.23 -15.32
N PHE A 115 -12.06 -0.33 -14.72
CA PHE A 115 -12.45 0.40 -13.52
C PHE A 115 -12.32 1.91 -13.70
N GLU A 116 -13.32 2.65 -13.23
CA GLU A 116 -13.19 4.10 -13.09
C GLU A 116 -12.10 4.44 -12.07
N PRO A 117 -11.19 5.39 -12.38
CA PRO A 117 -10.06 5.74 -11.51
C PRO A 117 -10.47 6.09 -10.07
N VAL A 118 -11.65 6.70 -9.90
CA VAL A 118 -12.15 7.11 -8.58
C VAL A 118 -12.30 5.94 -7.62
N TRP A 119 -12.77 4.78 -8.08
CA TRP A 119 -12.92 3.59 -7.24
C TRP A 119 -11.58 3.02 -6.81
N LEU A 120 -10.59 3.06 -7.71
CA LEU A 120 -9.24 2.61 -7.41
C LEU A 120 -8.51 3.54 -6.44
N ILE A 121 -8.77 4.85 -6.49
CA ILE A 121 -8.25 5.80 -5.50
C ILE A 121 -8.80 5.47 -4.11
N TYR A 122 -10.11 5.26 -3.98
CA TYR A 122 -10.70 4.86 -2.70
C TYR A 122 -10.14 3.53 -2.22
N ALA A 123 -10.10 2.52 -3.09
CA ALA A 123 -9.56 1.20 -2.76
C ALA A 123 -8.08 1.29 -2.33
N THR A 124 -7.27 2.10 -3.04
CA THR A 124 -5.88 2.38 -2.67
C THR A 124 -5.79 3.06 -1.32
N ALA A 125 -6.62 4.06 -1.02
CA ALA A 125 -6.62 4.75 0.27
C ALA A 125 -6.93 3.80 1.44
N TYR A 126 -7.93 2.93 1.29
CA TYR A 126 -8.24 1.90 2.30
C TYR A 126 -7.12 0.88 2.43
N LEU A 127 -6.57 0.42 1.32
CA LEU A 127 -5.46 -0.55 1.32
C LEU A 127 -4.21 0.04 1.98
N VAL A 128 -3.93 1.33 1.73
CA VAL A 128 -2.83 2.05 2.35
C VAL A 128 -3.06 2.23 3.85
N ALA A 129 -4.23 2.73 4.24
CA ALA A 129 -4.59 2.91 5.64
C ALA A 129 -4.50 1.61 6.45
N THR A 130 -4.83 0.48 5.85
CA THR A 130 -4.92 -0.80 6.53
C THR A 130 -3.63 -1.61 6.41
N TYR A 131 -3.43 -2.29 5.28
CA TYR A 131 -2.34 -3.25 5.08
C TYR A 131 -0.98 -2.55 4.93
N VAL A 132 -0.88 -1.55 4.04
CA VAL A 132 0.42 -0.92 3.74
C VAL A 132 0.97 -0.21 4.96
N TRP A 133 0.13 0.56 5.67
CA TRP A 133 0.58 1.26 6.87
C TRP A 133 0.89 0.29 8.01
N PHE A 134 0.12 -0.79 8.21
CA PHE A 134 0.47 -1.81 9.20
C PHE A 134 1.88 -2.36 8.99
N ILE A 135 2.21 -2.74 7.76
CA ILE A 135 3.54 -3.25 7.41
C ILE A 135 4.60 -2.15 7.55
N SER A 136 4.31 -0.94 7.07
CA SER A 136 5.21 0.22 7.16
C SER A 136 5.54 0.55 8.61
N GLU A 137 4.53 0.69 9.47
CA GLU A 137 4.70 1.00 10.89
C GLU A 137 5.50 -0.09 11.61
N ARG A 138 5.23 -1.36 11.32
CA ARG A 138 6.01 -2.50 11.86
C ARG A 138 7.48 -2.43 11.46
N ILE A 139 7.80 -1.93 10.26
CA ILE A 139 9.17 -1.76 9.75
C ILE A 139 9.81 -0.50 10.34
N LEU A 140 9.08 0.61 10.43
CA LEU A 140 9.56 1.87 11.00
C LEU A 140 9.81 1.76 12.51
N ALA A 141 9.06 0.91 13.19
CA ALA A 141 9.25 0.56 14.60
C ALA A 141 10.33 -0.52 14.83
N TYR A 142 11.21 -0.79 13.86
CA TYR A 142 12.17 -1.90 13.96
C TYR A 142 13.06 -1.82 15.21
N ASP A 143 13.50 -0.61 15.57
CA ASP A 143 14.38 -0.34 16.71
C ASP A 143 13.62 -0.24 18.06
N GLU A 144 12.30 -0.42 18.06
CA GLU A 144 11.42 -0.28 19.23
C GLU A 144 10.62 -1.58 19.46
N PRO A 145 11.25 -2.63 20.02
CA PRO A 145 10.69 -3.99 20.04
C PRO A 145 9.33 -4.07 20.74
N ASP A 146 9.17 -3.41 21.89
CA ASP A 146 7.91 -3.41 22.64
C ASP A 146 6.76 -2.76 21.86
N TYR A 147 7.03 -1.65 21.18
CA TYR A 147 6.03 -0.98 20.35
C TYR A 147 5.70 -1.83 19.12
N ARG A 148 6.72 -2.41 18.48
CA ARG A 148 6.55 -3.28 17.31
C ARG A 148 5.74 -4.53 17.64
N GLU A 149 5.95 -5.14 18.80
CA GLU A 149 5.16 -6.28 19.27
C GLU A 149 3.68 -5.88 19.46
N GLN A 150 3.42 -4.72 20.06
CA GLN A 150 2.05 -4.18 20.17
C GLN A 150 1.40 -4.00 18.79
N VAL A 151 2.13 -3.45 17.81
CA VAL A 151 1.62 -3.31 16.43
C VAL A 151 1.20 -4.68 15.88
N ILE A 152 2.06 -5.70 16.02
CA ILE A 152 1.81 -7.06 15.53
C ILE A 152 0.60 -7.70 16.23
N ASN A 153 0.51 -7.62 17.55
CA ASN A 153 -0.56 -8.23 18.34
C ASN A 153 -1.92 -7.59 18.09
N LEU A 154 -1.93 -6.32 17.70
CA LEU A 154 -3.15 -5.56 17.40
C LEU A 154 -3.41 -5.40 15.90
N LEU A 155 -2.83 -6.25 15.05
CA LEU A 155 -2.96 -6.16 13.57
C LEU A 155 -4.40 -5.92 13.12
N TRP A 156 -5.32 -6.83 13.45
CA TRP A 156 -6.71 -6.75 12.98
C TRP A 156 -7.49 -5.59 13.60
N PRO A 157 -7.48 -5.39 14.94
CA PRO A 157 -8.12 -4.24 15.55
C PRO A 157 -7.67 -2.92 14.93
N ARG A 158 -6.36 -2.68 14.79
CA ARG A 158 -5.84 -1.40 14.26
C ARG A 158 -6.21 -1.18 12.79
N MET A 159 -6.19 -2.23 11.97
CA MET A 159 -6.65 -2.12 10.58
C MET A 159 -8.13 -1.75 10.50
N LEU A 160 -8.99 -2.37 11.30
CA LEU A 160 -10.42 -2.04 11.35
C LEU A 160 -10.66 -0.61 11.86
N VAL A 161 -9.91 -0.19 12.88
CA VAL A 161 -9.96 1.18 13.41
C VAL A 161 -9.60 2.21 12.34
N ARG A 162 -8.50 2.02 11.61
CA ARG A 162 -8.10 2.94 10.54
C ARG A 162 -9.10 3.01 9.40
N ALA A 163 -9.67 1.86 8.99
CA ALA A 163 -10.74 1.83 8.01
C ALA A 163 -11.98 2.60 8.50
N GLY A 164 -12.36 2.41 9.76
CA GLY A 164 -13.45 3.14 10.40
C GLY A 164 -13.21 4.65 10.46
N ILE A 165 -12.01 5.08 10.89
CA ILE A 165 -11.62 6.50 10.93
C ILE A 165 -11.66 7.11 9.52
N LEU A 166 -11.09 6.44 8.51
CA LEU A 166 -11.14 6.93 7.13
C LEU A 166 -12.58 7.04 6.63
N THR A 167 -13.43 6.05 6.93
CA THR A 167 -14.86 6.09 6.59
C THR A 167 -15.53 7.31 7.23
N LEU A 168 -15.30 7.55 8.53
CA LEU A 168 -15.84 8.71 9.23
C LEU A 168 -15.33 10.03 8.66
N PHE A 169 -14.08 10.11 8.22
CA PHE A 169 -13.56 11.30 7.56
C PHE A 169 -14.20 11.55 6.19
N LEU A 170 -14.37 10.50 5.37
CA LEU A 170 -14.97 10.60 4.04
C LEU A 170 -16.46 10.97 4.09
N PHE A 171 -17.22 10.42 5.02
CA PHE A 171 -18.68 10.63 5.11
C PHE A 171 -19.10 11.64 6.19
N GLY A 172 -18.37 11.71 7.30
CA GLY A 172 -18.68 12.57 8.45
C GLY A 172 -18.34 14.05 8.26
N TRP A 173 -17.46 14.40 7.31
CA TRP A 173 -17.20 15.81 6.93
C TRP A 173 -18.47 16.51 6.46
N ARG A 174 -19.39 15.79 5.81
CA ARG A 174 -20.65 16.34 5.29
C ARG A 174 -21.78 16.44 6.32
N LEU A 175 -21.67 15.75 7.46
CA LEU A 175 -22.81 15.58 8.38
C LEU A 175 -22.65 16.30 9.73
N VAL A 176 -21.43 16.41 10.32
CA VAL A 176 -21.28 16.91 11.71
C VAL A 176 -19.95 17.67 11.96
N ALA A 177 -19.41 18.37 10.97
CA ALA A 177 -18.11 19.04 11.11
C ALA A 177 -16.96 18.08 11.54
N GLY A 178 -16.96 16.85 11.01
CA GLY A 178 -15.83 15.93 10.75
C GLY A 178 -14.91 15.45 11.90
N ILE A 179 -14.59 16.30 12.88
CA ILE A 179 -13.59 16.06 13.92
C ILE A 179 -14.25 15.40 15.14
N SER A 180 -15.47 15.78 15.50
CA SER A 180 -16.12 15.33 16.73
C SER A 180 -16.47 13.83 16.78
N PRO A 181 -16.99 13.16 15.72
CA PRO A 181 -17.31 11.73 15.78
C PRO A 181 -16.06 10.86 15.69
N SER A 182 -15.09 11.29 14.88
CA SER A 182 -13.79 10.63 14.69
C SER A 182 -12.99 10.62 15.99
N LEU A 183 -12.98 11.76 16.71
CA LEU A 183 -12.36 11.88 18.02
C LEU A 183 -13.08 11.03 19.06
N ALA A 184 -14.42 11.01 19.08
CA ALA A 184 -15.20 10.18 20.01
C ALA A 184 -14.95 8.67 19.81
N VAL A 185 -14.89 8.21 18.56
CA VAL A 185 -14.55 6.82 18.24
C VAL A 185 -13.10 6.50 18.65
N THR A 186 -12.16 7.40 18.33
CA THR A 186 -10.75 7.25 18.70
C THR A 186 -10.57 7.17 20.22
N LEU A 187 -11.28 8.00 20.99
CA LEU A 187 -11.27 7.99 22.45
C LEU A 187 -11.92 6.73 23.04
N ARG A 188 -13.01 6.22 22.46
CA ARG A 188 -13.64 4.97 22.92
C ARG A 188 -12.79 3.74 22.62
N LEU A 189 -12.09 3.75 21.49
CA LEU A 189 -11.13 2.71 21.11
C LEU A 189 -9.84 2.79 21.94
N ARG A 190 -9.51 3.96 22.50
CA ARG A 190 -8.41 4.10 23.45
C ARG A 190 -8.53 3.10 24.59
N ASP A 191 -9.73 2.98 25.16
CA ASP A 191 -9.98 2.15 26.34
C ASP A 191 -10.01 0.64 26.01
N GLN A 192 -10.22 0.26 24.75
CA GLN A 192 -10.33 -1.14 24.33
C GLN A 192 -9.07 -1.69 23.63
N CYS A 193 -8.42 -0.88 22.79
CA CYS A 193 -7.30 -1.29 21.94
C CYS A 193 -5.98 -0.58 22.30
N TYR A 194 -6.03 0.62 22.89
CA TYR A 194 -4.85 1.46 23.13
C TYR A 194 -4.61 1.81 24.59
N GLN A 195 -5.06 0.95 25.51
CA GLN A 195 -5.05 1.20 26.95
C GLN A 195 -3.67 1.64 27.49
N TYR A 196 -2.59 1.34 26.74
CA TYR A 196 -1.20 1.66 27.10
C TYR A 196 -0.37 2.42 26.04
N SER A 197 -0.96 2.90 24.92
CA SER A 197 -0.16 3.51 23.83
C SER A 197 -0.82 4.70 23.13
N PRO A 198 -0.68 5.93 23.70
CA PRO A 198 -1.15 7.17 23.06
C PRO A 198 -0.56 7.40 21.67
N ARG A 199 0.69 6.96 21.44
CA ARG A 199 1.36 7.03 20.15
C ARG A 199 0.60 6.25 19.07
N ALA A 200 0.17 5.03 19.36
CA ALA A 200 -0.53 4.19 18.39
C ALA A 200 -1.87 4.80 17.96
N MET A 201 -2.58 5.40 18.93
CA MET A 201 -3.83 6.14 18.68
C MET A 201 -3.61 7.37 17.79
N LEU A 202 -2.60 8.19 18.09
CA LEU A 202 -2.24 9.36 17.27
C LEU A 202 -1.82 8.94 15.86
N THR A 203 -1.08 7.85 15.74
CA THR A 203 -0.68 7.28 14.45
C THR A 203 -1.92 6.92 13.62
N ASP A 204 -2.89 6.23 14.20
CA ASP A 204 -4.10 5.80 13.50
C ASP A 204 -4.97 6.97 13.02
N ALA A 205 -5.18 7.98 13.88
CA ALA A 205 -5.90 9.19 13.51
C ALA A 205 -5.16 9.97 12.41
N GLY A 206 -3.84 10.08 12.52
CA GLY A 206 -2.97 10.71 11.53
C GLY A 206 -3.05 10.02 10.17
N VAL A 207 -2.97 8.69 10.13
CA VAL A 207 -3.12 7.90 8.89
C VAL A 207 -4.47 8.13 8.24
N GLY A 208 -5.56 8.09 9.01
CA GLY A 208 -6.89 8.37 8.49
C GLY A 208 -6.99 9.76 7.85
N LEU A 209 -6.40 10.78 8.50
CA LEU A 209 -6.40 12.16 8.00
C LEU A 209 -5.55 12.30 6.73
N VAL A 210 -4.35 11.73 6.72
CA VAL A 210 -3.47 11.75 5.53
C VAL A 210 -4.15 11.04 4.36
N MET A 211 -4.86 9.95 4.59
CA MET A 211 -5.61 9.24 3.55
C MET A 211 -6.83 10.01 3.05
N LEU A 212 -7.52 10.78 3.91
CA LEU A 212 -8.55 11.72 3.47
C LEU A 212 -7.96 12.76 2.51
N VAL A 213 -6.85 13.40 2.90
CA VAL A 213 -6.17 14.40 2.04
C VAL A 213 -5.71 13.77 0.74
N PHE A 214 -5.11 12.57 0.80
CA PHE A 214 -4.72 11.81 -0.39
C PHE A 214 -5.89 11.62 -1.35
N VAL A 215 -7.06 11.15 -0.86
CA VAL A 215 -8.25 10.96 -1.72
C VAL A 215 -8.69 12.29 -2.34
N GLN A 216 -8.72 13.38 -1.58
CA GLN A 216 -9.13 14.68 -2.07
C GLN A 216 -8.19 15.21 -3.16
N VAL A 217 -6.88 15.11 -2.97
CA VAL A 217 -5.87 15.54 -3.93
C VAL A 217 -5.87 14.63 -5.16
N ALA A 218 -5.90 13.31 -4.96
CA ALA A 218 -5.92 12.33 -6.05
C ALA A 218 -7.18 12.50 -6.93
N ALA A 219 -8.33 12.81 -6.35
CA ALA A 219 -9.56 13.08 -7.10
C ALA A 219 -9.46 14.32 -8.01
N LEU A 220 -8.56 15.28 -7.72
CA LEU A 220 -8.30 16.42 -8.61
C LEU A 220 -7.53 16.01 -9.87
N THR A 221 -6.81 14.88 -9.84
CA THR A 221 -6.01 14.39 -10.98
C THR A 221 -6.82 13.61 -12.02
N ILE A 222 -8.10 13.31 -11.73
CA ILE A 222 -9.00 12.62 -12.68
C ILE A 222 -9.81 13.63 -13.52
N ARG A 223 -9.74 14.93 -13.19
CA ARG A 223 -10.47 15.98 -13.91
C ARG A 223 -9.75 16.44 -15.18
#